data_AF-A0A7C9FQB5-F1
#
_entry.id   AF-A0A7C9FQB5-F1
#
_cell.length_a   1.000
_cell.length_b   1.000
_cell.length_c   1.000
_cell.angle_alpha   90.00
_cell.angle_beta   90.00
_cell.angle_gamma   90.00
#
_symmetry.space_group_name_H-M   'P 1'
#
loop_
_entity.id
_entity.type
_entity.pdbx_description
1 polymer ?
#
loop_
_entity_poly.entity_id
_entity_poly.type
_entity_poly.pdbx_seq_one_letter_code
_entity_poly.pdbx_strand_id
1 'polypeptide(L)'
;MLHSSMAAMNSQSRLSSSFSSSSSSSSHIPLHKTQFLPRMYPFSLSPPPNPPKSHHHKHLLLIICLSFFPFLLYLLSLYRSLHLPSSSSFGLVIHISDSHSQILVFRSLNEVSGTPFSGQTSHSMSAQTGLSGSGSDVLGRVVIKLLKFAEDKVPSSEWKGTKVQLVITAEEEDGVEGVLEECRRVLRSSGFLFRDDWASVLRGQDEGLYSWLAVNYALGYIGNKPHDTAGVIVLGKSAMQVSFASTEPPVSNVTRAIRLAGVSYQLYTWSMRQFGQDVIWKLLHEQGSQDLRSFTENNERTVSNPCIPRGFELTPHASDGELVKSHGAGNFSACKSALMNLLNGRQGKCLHPPCEITMSILNGLERKPHPQQRFFLTSELEGLVPKASVSSLEAVGQHFCDDHWETLRGQYHIDSRDLSKSCFSHAFAAAVLQNSFGIPFDDKRVEFAAGSTQIDWRLGAFLFQSIVEPLDGKAENLDTQIVRNKSFTYLLLFAVALVFILLAAFFLMKLRKPQYKTIYDLENGRYIVTRVPR
;
A
#
# COMPACT_ATOMS: atom_id res chain seq x y z
N MET A 1 -58.39 18.30 -26.93
CA MET A 1 -58.84 19.17 -25.82
C MET A 1 -57.70 20.15 -25.56
N LEU A 2 -57.70 21.30 -26.25
CA LEU A 2 -58.14 22.63 -25.75
C LEU A 2 -57.17 23.14 -24.65
N HIS A 3 -56.52 24.29 -24.72
CA HIS A 3 -56.73 25.51 -25.52
C HIS A 3 -55.50 26.45 -25.42
N SER A 4 -55.16 27.12 -26.54
CA SER A 4 -54.90 28.59 -26.68
C SER A 4 -53.77 29.32 -25.91
N SER A 5 -53.10 30.36 -26.43
CA SER A 5 -53.25 31.17 -27.66
C SER A 5 -52.01 32.06 -27.92
N MET A 6 -51.67 32.19 -29.22
CA MET A 6 -51.33 33.41 -30.03
C MET A 6 -50.25 34.43 -29.55
N ALA A 7 -49.16 34.67 -30.30
CA ALA A 7 -49.00 35.47 -31.55
C ALA A 7 -48.98 37.00 -31.29
N ALA A 8 -48.26 37.89 -31.99
CA ALA A 8 -47.22 37.89 -33.02
C ALA A 8 -46.69 39.34 -33.18
N MET A 9 -45.51 39.47 -33.80
CA MET A 9 -45.06 40.51 -34.76
C MET A 9 -44.99 42.01 -34.43
N ASN A 10 -43.75 42.51 -34.36
CA ASN A 10 -43.10 43.48 -35.26
C ASN A 10 -43.86 44.66 -35.91
N SER A 11 -43.40 45.87 -35.55
CA SER A 11 -42.70 46.85 -36.42
C SER A 11 -43.36 48.21 -36.76
N GLN A 12 -42.50 49.24 -36.59
CA GLN A 12 -42.31 50.49 -37.35
C GLN A 12 -43.08 51.79 -37.04
N SER A 13 -42.26 52.86 -37.05
CA SER A 13 -42.53 54.27 -37.44
C SER A 13 -43.31 55.14 -36.45
N ARG A 14 -43.22 56.46 -36.38
CA ARG A 14 -42.22 57.54 -36.63
C ARG A 14 -42.93 58.81 -36.08
N LEU A 15 -42.16 59.71 -35.48
CA LEU A 15 -42.27 61.19 -35.53
C LEU A 15 -43.56 61.94 -35.06
N SER A 16 -43.34 62.70 -33.97
CA SER A 16 -43.34 64.17 -33.88
C SER A 16 -44.61 65.01 -33.63
N SER A 17 -44.44 65.88 -32.62
CA SER A 17 -44.66 67.35 -32.61
C SER A 17 -45.93 67.91 -31.98
N SER A 18 -45.75 68.93 -31.15
CA SER A 18 -46.65 70.07 -31.06
C SER A 18 -45.94 71.34 -30.57
N PHE A 19 -46.01 72.37 -31.43
CA PHE A 19 -46.30 73.80 -31.17
C PHE A 19 -45.34 74.64 -30.28
N SER A 20 -45.04 75.92 -30.57
CA SER A 20 -45.70 76.94 -31.40
C SER A 20 -44.82 78.20 -31.62
N SER A 21 -45.00 78.85 -32.80
CA SER A 21 -45.08 80.32 -33.10
C SER A 21 -44.02 81.30 -32.55
N SER A 22 -43.56 82.36 -33.23
CA SER A 22 -43.92 83.05 -34.49
C SER A 22 -42.96 84.23 -34.73
N SER A 23 -42.73 84.55 -36.01
CA SER A 23 -42.53 85.89 -36.66
C SER A 23 -41.60 86.94 -36.01
N SER A 24 -40.79 87.73 -36.72
CA SER A 24 -40.99 88.43 -37.99
C SER A 24 -39.66 89.03 -38.49
N SER A 25 -39.64 89.30 -39.79
CA SER A 25 -38.61 89.93 -40.62
C SER A 25 -38.28 91.39 -40.27
N SER A 26 -37.04 91.83 -40.53
CA SER A 26 -36.76 93.05 -41.32
C SER A 26 -35.25 93.29 -41.49
N SER A 27 -34.88 93.63 -42.72
CA SER A 27 -33.55 93.89 -43.28
C SER A 27 -33.17 95.38 -43.24
N HIS A 28 -31.90 95.72 -42.96
CA HIS A 28 -31.27 96.92 -43.56
C HIS A 28 -29.73 96.88 -43.47
N ILE A 29 -29.09 97.29 -44.57
CA ILE A 29 -27.64 97.39 -44.85
C ILE A 29 -27.16 98.87 -44.66
N PRO A 30 -25.87 99.22 -44.79
CA PRO A 30 -24.79 99.40 -43.79
C PRO A 30 -24.35 100.89 -43.64
N LEU A 31 -23.26 101.20 -42.91
CA LEU A 31 -22.28 102.26 -43.28
C LEU A 31 -21.03 102.29 -42.37
N HIS A 32 -19.86 102.19 -43.03
CA HIS A 32 -18.58 102.89 -42.85
C HIS A 32 -17.83 103.04 -41.50
N LYS A 33 -16.61 102.48 -41.53
CA LYS A 33 -15.27 103.04 -41.22
C LYS A 33 -14.94 103.67 -39.84
N THR A 34 -13.91 103.03 -39.26
CA THR A 34 -12.64 103.55 -38.69
C THR A 34 -12.50 103.92 -37.20
N GLN A 35 -11.51 103.21 -36.61
CA GLN A 35 -10.54 103.60 -35.57
C GLN A 35 -11.01 103.68 -34.11
N PHE A 36 -10.47 102.82 -33.23
CA PHE A 36 -9.29 103.10 -32.38
C PHE A 36 -9.04 101.97 -31.35
N LEU A 37 -7.74 101.68 -31.13
CA LEU A 37 -7.04 100.89 -30.10
C LEU A 37 -7.80 99.81 -29.26
N PRO A 38 -7.32 98.54 -29.22
CA PRO A 38 -7.77 97.59 -28.22
C PRO A 38 -7.17 97.91 -26.85
N ARG A 39 -8.07 98.28 -25.93
CA ARG A 39 -7.87 98.36 -24.48
C ARG A 39 -7.40 97.00 -23.96
N MET A 40 -6.22 96.96 -23.34
CA MET A 40 -5.70 95.78 -22.64
C MET A 40 -6.66 95.38 -21.52
N TYR A 41 -7.16 94.15 -21.55
CA TYR A 41 -7.70 93.48 -20.37
C TYR A 41 -6.56 92.67 -19.72
N PRO A 42 -6.34 92.79 -18.40
CA PRO A 42 -5.32 92.01 -17.72
C PRO A 42 -5.79 90.56 -17.63
N PHE A 43 -5.20 89.67 -18.43
CA PHE A 43 -5.29 88.24 -18.18
C PHE A 43 -4.41 87.90 -16.98
N SER A 44 -5.06 87.51 -15.89
CA SER A 44 -4.43 86.83 -14.76
C SER A 44 -3.66 85.60 -15.28
N LEU A 45 -2.34 85.67 -15.27
CA LEU A 45 -1.46 84.50 -15.45
C LEU A 45 -1.59 83.61 -14.22
N SER A 46 -2.54 82.67 -14.27
CA SER A 46 -2.50 81.50 -13.40
C SER A 46 -1.22 80.71 -13.73
N PRO A 47 -0.39 80.32 -12.75
CA PRO A 47 0.73 79.42 -13.04
C PRO A 47 0.18 78.11 -13.65
N PRO A 48 0.90 77.49 -14.60
CA PRO A 48 0.43 76.25 -15.21
C PRO A 48 0.20 75.20 -14.12
N PRO A 49 -0.87 74.39 -14.19
CA PRO A 49 -1.06 73.32 -13.23
C PRO A 49 0.16 72.39 -13.30
N ASN A 50 0.80 72.16 -12.15
CA ASN A 50 1.85 71.16 -12.03
C ASN A 50 1.38 69.86 -12.68
N PRO A 51 2.19 69.21 -13.55
CA PRO A 51 1.78 67.94 -14.15
C PRO A 51 1.43 66.97 -13.02
N PRO A 52 0.31 66.22 -13.12
CA PRO A 52 -0.06 65.29 -12.07
C PRO A 52 1.10 64.33 -11.86
N LYS A 53 1.70 64.34 -10.66
CA LYS A 53 2.77 63.40 -10.30
C LYS A 53 2.26 62.01 -10.61
N SER A 54 2.92 61.33 -11.55
CA SER A 54 2.49 60.04 -12.08
C SER A 54 2.57 58.97 -10.99
N HIS A 55 1.47 58.79 -10.25
CA HIS A 55 1.28 57.67 -9.33
C HIS A 55 1.27 56.32 -10.05
N HIS A 56 1.21 56.31 -11.39
CA HIS A 56 1.21 55.10 -12.20
C HIS A 56 2.49 54.27 -12.08
N HIS A 57 3.66 54.89 -11.88
CA HIS A 57 4.90 54.11 -11.66
C HIS A 57 4.87 53.39 -10.30
N LYS A 58 4.29 54.00 -9.27
CA LYS A 58 4.16 53.39 -7.93
C LYS A 58 3.18 52.21 -7.95
N HIS A 59 2.04 52.34 -8.64
CA HIS A 59 1.09 51.24 -8.78
C HIS A 59 1.63 50.10 -9.66
N LEU A 60 2.38 50.42 -10.72
CA LEU A 60 3.03 49.41 -11.56
C LEU A 60 4.09 48.63 -10.78
N LEU A 61 4.93 49.31 -10.00
CA LEU A 61 5.94 48.69 -9.15
C LEU A 61 5.28 47.80 -8.08
N LEU A 62 4.18 48.27 -7.47
CA LEU A 62 3.41 47.50 -6.49
C LEU A 62 2.86 46.20 -7.09
N ILE A 63 2.33 46.27 -8.31
CA ILE A 63 1.79 45.10 -9.03
C ILE A 63 2.91 44.10 -9.38
N ILE A 64 4.07 44.59 -9.84
CA ILE A 64 5.25 43.75 -10.12
C ILE A 64 5.75 43.09 -8.83
N CYS A 65 5.81 43.81 -7.71
CA CYS A 65 6.18 43.23 -6.41
C CYS A 65 5.17 42.19 -5.94
N LEU A 66 3.86 42.43 -6.13
CA LEU A 66 2.79 41.49 -5.76
C LEU A 66 2.78 40.23 -6.63
N SER A 67 3.25 40.29 -7.88
CA SER A 67 3.37 39.11 -8.75
C SER A 67 4.67 38.34 -8.57
N PHE A 68 5.74 38.98 -8.10
CA PHE A 68 7.03 38.34 -7.84
C PHE A 68 7.00 37.44 -6.59
N PHE A 69 6.24 37.81 -5.57
CA PHE A 69 6.11 37.04 -4.33
C PHE A 69 5.57 35.60 -4.55
N PRO A 70 4.46 35.36 -5.26
CA PRO A 70 3.99 34.00 -5.53
C PRO A 70 4.92 33.22 -6.48
N PHE A 71 5.62 33.90 -7.40
CA PHE A 71 6.63 33.27 -8.25
C PHE A 71 7.86 32.80 -7.45
N LEU A 72 8.29 33.60 -6.47
CA LEU A 72 9.36 33.22 -5.54
C LEU A 72 8.94 32.04 -4.67
N LEU A 73 7.69 32.02 -4.16
CA LEU A 73 7.14 30.87 -3.44
C LEU A 73 7.06 29.61 -4.31
N TYR A 74 6.71 29.76 -5.59
CA TYR A 74 6.73 28.66 -6.56
C TYR A 74 8.14 28.11 -6.77
N LEU A 75 9.13 28.98 -7.01
CA LEU A 75 10.54 28.58 -7.15
C LEU A 75 11.08 27.90 -5.89
N LEU A 76 10.71 28.40 -4.70
CA LEU A 76 11.02 27.74 -3.42
C LEU A 76 10.35 26.37 -3.31
N SER A 77 9.10 26.22 -3.75
CA SER A 77 8.42 24.92 -3.74
C SER A 77 9.04 23.93 -4.73
N LEU A 78 9.46 24.41 -5.91
CA LEU A 78 10.09 23.62 -6.96
C LEU A 78 11.50 23.21 -6.54
N TYR A 79 12.27 24.15 -5.97
CA TYR A 79 13.58 23.88 -5.38
C TYR A 79 13.47 22.85 -4.26
N ARG A 80 12.46 22.98 -3.38
CA ARG A 80 12.19 22.00 -2.32
C ARG A 80 11.81 20.63 -2.91
N SER A 81 11.05 20.60 -4.00
CA SER A 81 10.68 19.35 -4.69
C SER A 81 11.86 18.68 -5.42
N LEU A 82 12.86 19.45 -5.85
CA LEU A 82 14.04 18.96 -6.59
C LEU A 82 15.23 18.61 -5.68
N HIS A 83 15.37 19.30 -4.53
CA HIS A 83 16.53 19.18 -3.65
C HIS A 83 16.26 18.54 -2.29
N LEU A 84 14.99 18.26 -1.90
CA LEU A 84 14.80 17.32 -0.79
C LEU A 84 15.13 15.91 -1.29
N PRO A 85 15.96 15.15 -0.55
CA PRO A 85 16.07 13.72 -0.79
C PRO A 85 14.67 13.10 -0.74
N SER A 86 14.41 12.14 -1.61
CA SER A 86 13.11 11.46 -1.66
C SER A 86 12.74 10.99 -0.24
N SER A 87 11.56 11.37 0.25
CA SER A 87 11.16 11.00 1.61
C SER A 87 10.98 9.49 1.66
N SER A 88 11.91 8.78 2.29
CA SER A 88 11.75 7.35 2.57
C SER A 88 10.68 7.20 3.65
N SER A 89 9.61 6.47 3.34
CA SER A 89 8.59 6.13 4.35
C SER A 89 8.97 4.83 5.07
N PHE A 90 8.55 4.69 6.32
CA PHE A 90 8.86 3.52 7.14
C PHE A 90 7.58 2.85 7.64
N GLY A 91 7.69 1.55 7.92
CA GLY A 91 6.64 0.74 8.52
C GLY A 91 7.22 -0.24 9.53
N LEU A 92 6.51 -0.47 10.63
CA LEU A 92 6.93 -1.37 11.70
C LEU A 92 5.86 -2.45 11.90
N VAL A 93 6.28 -3.70 11.96
CA VAL A 93 5.41 -4.83 12.35
C VAL A 93 6.07 -5.59 13.47
N ILE A 94 5.39 -5.66 14.61
CA ILE A 94 5.77 -6.47 15.76
C ILE A 94 4.92 -7.73 15.74
N HIS A 95 5.57 -8.88 15.81
CA HIS A 95 4.92 -10.18 15.91
C HIS A 95 5.31 -10.84 17.23
N ILE A 96 4.31 -11.25 18.00
CA ILE A 96 4.49 -12.03 19.22
C ILE A 96 3.89 -13.41 18.96
N SER A 97 4.71 -14.45 19.07
CA SER A 97 4.29 -15.85 19.04
C SER A 97 4.37 -16.46 20.44
N ASP A 98 3.99 -17.73 20.58
CA ASP A 98 4.14 -18.44 21.85
C ASP A 98 5.59 -18.57 22.31
N SER A 99 6.56 -18.66 21.38
CA SER A 99 7.97 -18.91 21.71
C SER A 99 8.86 -17.66 21.67
N HIS A 100 8.52 -16.68 20.83
CA HIS A 100 9.39 -15.52 20.59
C HIS A 100 8.60 -14.28 20.17
N SER A 101 9.23 -13.12 20.31
CA SER A 101 8.74 -11.83 19.82
C SER A 101 9.74 -11.24 18.82
N GLN A 102 9.27 -10.63 17.74
CA GLN A 102 10.12 -10.06 16.71
C GLN A 102 9.56 -8.75 16.18
N ILE A 103 10.43 -7.83 15.79
CA ILE A 103 10.08 -6.61 15.05
C ILE A 103 10.74 -6.59 13.68
N LEU A 104 9.99 -6.14 12.67
CA LEU A 104 10.47 -5.85 11.33
C LEU A 104 10.34 -4.37 11.03
N VAL A 105 11.40 -3.79 10.44
CA VAL A 105 11.44 -2.41 9.95
C VAL A 105 11.48 -2.43 8.43
N PHE A 106 10.41 -1.94 7.83
CA PHE A 106 10.29 -1.73 6.38
C PHE A 106 10.70 -0.32 6.02
N ARG A 107 11.46 -0.18 4.92
CA ARG A 107 11.80 1.10 4.32
C ARG A 107 11.31 1.14 2.88
N SER A 108 10.50 2.14 2.59
CA SER A 108 10.11 2.50 1.23
C SER A 108 11.22 3.31 0.58
N LEU A 109 11.72 2.82 -0.56
CA LEU A 109 12.53 3.62 -1.47
C LEU A 109 11.59 4.08 -2.58
N ASN A 110 11.30 5.38 -2.62
CA ASN A 110 10.56 5.97 -3.73
C ASN A 110 11.43 5.91 -4.99
N GLU A 111 11.41 4.80 -5.72
CA GLU A 111 11.96 4.71 -7.07
C GLU A 111 10.88 4.21 -8.03
N VAL A 112 10.42 5.11 -8.89
CA VAL A 112 10.13 5.04 -10.35
C VAL A 112 9.42 3.79 -10.96
N SER A 113 9.29 2.66 -10.28
CA SER A 113 8.75 1.39 -10.79
C SER A 113 7.32 1.05 -10.31
N GLY A 114 6.64 1.96 -9.60
CA GLY A 114 5.24 1.75 -9.20
C GLY A 114 5.02 0.82 -8.00
N THR A 115 6.09 0.31 -7.37
CA THR A 115 6.01 -0.47 -6.11
C THR A 115 6.69 0.30 -4.97
N PRO A 116 5.93 0.94 -4.04
CA PRO A 116 6.50 1.79 -2.99
C PRO A 116 7.37 1.05 -1.95
N PHE A 117 7.35 -0.28 -1.86
CA PHE A 117 8.15 -1.06 -0.92
C PHE A 117 8.93 -2.11 -1.71
N SER A 118 10.25 -2.10 -1.61
CA SER A 118 11.02 -3.29 -1.95
C SER A 118 10.66 -4.33 -0.88
N GLY A 119 10.15 -5.50 -1.25
CA GLY A 119 9.73 -6.55 -0.31
C GLY A 119 10.85 -7.11 0.59
N GLN A 120 12.04 -6.49 0.58
CA GLN A 120 13.11 -6.77 1.53
C GLN A 120 12.92 -5.98 2.83
N THR A 121 12.85 -6.71 3.94
CA THR A 121 13.00 -6.15 5.28
C THR A 121 14.35 -5.47 5.39
N SER A 122 14.38 -4.19 5.79
CA SER A 122 15.67 -3.48 5.92
C SER A 122 16.40 -3.90 7.19
N HIS A 123 15.64 -4.11 8.28
CA HIS A 123 16.18 -4.50 9.57
C HIS A 123 15.17 -5.36 10.36
N SER A 124 15.67 -6.30 11.15
CA SER A 124 14.87 -7.13 12.05
C SER A 124 15.58 -7.33 13.39
N MET A 125 14.79 -7.58 14.45
CA MET A 125 15.31 -7.98 15.76
C MET A 125 14.34 -8.96 16.42
N SER A 126 14.86 -10.05 16.98
CA SER A 126 14.10 -11.06 17.70
C SER A 126 14.47 -11.10 19.19
N ALA A 127 13.51 -11.49 20.03
CA ALA A 127 13.67 -11.80 21.44
C ALA A 127 13.06 -13.18 21.70
N GLN A 128 13.80 -14.03 22.43
CA GLN A 128 13.40 -15.42 22.72
C GLN A 128 12.30 -15.54 23.79
N THR A 129 11.49 -14.49 23.95
CA THR A 129 10.40 -14.40 24.91
C THR A 129 9.10 -14.22 24.13
N GLY A 130 8.24 -15.23 24.20
CA GLY A 130 6.90 -15.24 23.61
C GLY A 130 5.80 -15.30 24.68
N LEU A 131 4.57 -15.62 24.27
CA LEU A 131 3.43 -15.74 25.19
C LEU A 131 3.62 -16.84 26.24
N SER A 132 4.17 -18.00 25.84
CA SER A 132 4.27 -19.16 26.72
C SER A 132 5.22 -18.89 27.88
N GLY A 133 4.71 -19.02 29.11
CA GLY A 133 5.47 -18.78 30.33
C GLY A 133 5.76 -17.31 30.66
N SER A 134 5.17 -16.34 29.94
CA SER A 134 5.40 -14.91 30.14
C SER A 134 4.12 -14.16 30.54
N GLY A 135 4.20 -13.33 31.59
CA GLY A 135 3.12 -12.40 31.95
C GLY A 135 3.05 -11.19 31.02
N SER A 136 1.90 -10.53 30.97
CA SER A 136 1.67 -9.33 30.13
C SER A 136 2.70 -8.22 30.37
N ASP A 137 3.09 -7.97 31.62
CA ASP A 137 4.16 -7.03 32.00
C ASP A 137 5.51 -7.35 31.32
N VAL A 138 5.90 -8.63 31.33
CA VAL A 138 7.16 -9.08 30.71
C VAL A 138 7.12 -8.78 29.21
N LEU A 139 6.00 -9.06 28.55
CA LEU A 139 5.83 -8.80 27.12
C LEU A 139 5.78 -7.29 26.81
N GLY A 140 5.16 -6.48 27.66
CA GLY A 140 5.23 -5.02 27.56
C GLY A 140 6.68 -4.51 27.55
N ARG A 141 7.54 -5.04 28.43
CA ARG A 141 8.98 -4.72 28.43
C ARG A 141 9.71 -5.22 27.18
N VAL A 142 9.36 -6.40 26.66
CA VAL A 142 9.91 -6.92 25.39
C VAL A 142 9.54 -5.98 24.25
N VAL A 143 8.28 -5.54 24.16
CA VAL A 143 7.84 -4.57 23.14
C VAL A 143 8.60 -3.25 23.25
N ILE A 144 8.84 -2.73 24.47
CA ILE A 144 9.70 -1.55 24.66
C ILE A 144 11.11 -1.77 24.09
N LYS A 145 11.70 -2.93 24.32
CA LYS A 145 13.04 -3.27 23.79
C LYS A 145 13.04 -3.32 22.26
N LEU A 146 12.01 -3.90 21.66
CA LEU A 146 11.84 -3.95 20.20
C LEU A 146 11.63 -2.56 19.59
N LEU A 147 10.86 -1.69 20.26
CA LEU A 147 10.66 -0.30 19.84
C LEU A 147 11.95 0.50 19.88
N LYS A 148 12.77 0.36 20.93
CA LYS A 148 14.10 1.01 21.00
C LYS A 148 14.98 0.64 19.81
N PHE A 149 14.94 -0.63 19.38
CA PHE A 149 15.65 -1.03 18.16
C PHE A 149 15.10 -0.32 16.93
N ALA A 150 13.78 -0.14 16.79
CA ALA A 150 13.21 0.61 15.68
C ALA A 150 13.55 2.11 15.73
N GLU A 151 13.60 2.71 16.93
CA GLU A 151 14.02 4.11 17.15
C GLU A 151 15.44 4.36 16.60
N ASP A 152 16.35 3.39 16.75
CA ASP A 152 17.71 3.46 16.20
C ASP A 152 17.76 3.34 14.66
N LYS A 153 16.72 2.78 14.02
CA LYS A 153 16.67 2.55 12.57
C LYS A 153 15.85 3.60 11.81
N VAL A 154 14.85 4.20 12.46
CA VAL A 154 13.94 5.18 11.85
C VAL A 154 14.38 6.59 12.27
N PRO A 155 14.64 7.51 11.32
CA PRO A 155 14.96 8.90 11.66
C PRO A 155 13.87 9.55 12.52
N SER A 156 14.25 10.29 13.57
CA SER A 156 13.29 10.90 14.51
C SER A 156 12.27 11.84 13.87
N SER A 157 12.58 12.43 12.70
CA SER A 157 11.64 13.24 11.93
C SER A 157 10.48 12.43 11.33
N GLU A 158 10.67 11.12 11.11
CA GLU A 158 9.71 10.22 10.47
C GLU A 158 8.84 9.45 11.48
N TRP A 159 9.15 9.49 12.78
CA TRP A 159 8.45 8.68 13.80
C TRP A 159 6.93 8.89 13.77
N LYS A 160 6.48 10.16 13.74
CA LYS A 160 5.05 10.49 13.73
C LYS A 160 4.30 10.00 12.49
N GLY A 161 4.99 9.77 11.37
CA GLY A 161 4.42 9.25 10.13
C GLY A 161 4.57 7.73 9.97
N THR A 162 5.41 7.10 10.80
CA THR A 162 5.74 5.68 10.71
C THR A 162 4.70 4.86 11.46
N LYS A 163 3.94 4.05 10.73
CA LYS A 163 2.92 3.16 11.32
C LYS A 163 3.58 1.99 12.05
N VAL A 164 3.09 1.67 13.24
CA VAL A 164 3.43 0.43 13.95
C VAL A 164 2.20 -0.46 14.09
N GLN A 165 2.35 -1.72 13.71
CA GLN A 165 1.34 -2.76 13.84
C GLN A 165 1.82 -3.83 14.82
N LEU A 166 0.90 -4.39 15.62
CA LEU A 166 1.17 -5.52 16.49
C LEU A 166 0.26 -6.68 16.09
N VAL A 167 0.87 -7.84 15.89
CA VAL A 167 0.16 -9.06 15.57
C VAL A 167 0.59 -10.14 16.57
N ILE A 168 -0.37 -10.82 17.18
CA ILE A 168 -0.12 -11.91 18.12
C ILE A 168 -0.60 -13.23 17.52
N THR A 169 0.24 -14.26 17.49
CA THR A 169 -0.16 -15.63 17.19
C THR A 169 -0.16 -16.41 18.49
N ALA A 170 -1.32 -16.95 18.88
CA ALA A 170 -1.48 -17.73 20.10
C ALA A 170 -2.17 -19.06 19.77
N GLU A 171 -1.67 -20.16 20.34
CA GLU A 171 -2.34 -21.46 20.29
C GLU A 171 -3.62 -21.50 21.14
N GLU A 172 -3.61 -20.78 22.28
CA GLU A 172 -4.74 -20.61 23.19
C GLU A 172 -5.11 -19.12 23.33
N GLU A 173 -6.40 -18.81 23.35
CA GLU A 173 -6.88 -17.42 23.45
C GLU A 173 -6.91 -16.89 24.89
N ASP A 174 -6.69 -17.75 25.90
CA ASP A 174 -6.75 -17.34 27.30
C ASP A 174 -5.60 -16.38 27.66
N GLY A 175 -5.93 -15.31 28.38
CA GLY A 175 -4.97 -14.27 28.75
C GLY A 175 -4.43 -13.38 27.62
N VAL A 176 -4.70 -13.68 26.34
CA VAL A 176 -4.17 -12.93 25.18
C VAL A 176 -4.65 -11.48 25.17
N GLU A 177 -5.89 -11.21 25.57
CA GLU A 177 -6.41 -9.83 25.61
C GLU A 177 -5.67 -8.97 26.65
N GLY A 178 -5.27 -9.56 27.78
CA GLY A 178 -4.45 -8.86 28.78
C GLY A 178 -3.07 -8.49 28.24
N VAL A 179 -2.48 -9.34 27.39
CA VAL A 179 -1.24 -9.04 26.68
C VAL A 179 -1.45 -7.95 25.64
N LEU A 180 -2.52 -8.03 24.84
CA LEU A 180 -2.85 -7.02 23.83
C LEU A 180 -3.00 -5.64 24.47
N GLU A 181 -3.74 -5.52 25.58
CA GLU A 181 -3.95 -4.21 26.21
C GLU A 181 -2.66 -3.62 26.78
N GLU A 182 -1.79 -4.44 27.38
CA GLU A 182 -0.49 -3.98 27.85
C GLU A 182 0.40 -3.52 26.67
N CYS A 183 0.37 -4.24 25.56
CA CYS A 183 1.11 -3.83 24.36
C CYS A 183 0.52 -2.55 23.73
N ARG A 184 -0.81 -2.39 23.67
CA ARG A 184 -1.48 -1.15 23.23
C ARG A 184 -1.03 0.03 24.08
N ARG A 185 -0.98 -0.13 25.40
CA ARG A 185 -0.48 0.91 26.33
C ARG A 185 0.93 1.34 25.98
N VAL A 186 1.84 0.40 25.72
CA VAL A 186 3.22 0.69 25.31
C VAL A 186 3.26 1.41 23.95
N LEU A 187 2.53 0.89 22.95
CA LEU A 187 2.55 1.41 21.58
C LEU A 187 1.99 2.83 21.48
N ARG A 188 0.92 3.16 22.23
CA ARG A 188 0.37 4.53 22.33
C ARG A 188 1.43 5.55 22.78
N SER A 189 2.39 5.12 23.61
CA SER A 189 3.45 5.97 24.15
C SER A 189 4.77 5.98 23.34
N SER A 190 4.85 5.20 22.26
CA SER A 190 6.09 4.99 21.50
C SER A 190 6.54 6.18 20.63
N GLY A 191 5.66 7.13 20.34
CA GLY A 191 5.92 8.22 19.38
C GLY A 191 5.74 7.83 17.91
N PHE A 192 5.64 6.53 17.60
CA PHE A 192 5.19 6.02 16.31
C PHE A 192 3.67 6.16 16.14
N LEU A 193 3.20 6.19 14.89
CA LEU A 193 1.77 6.24 14.59
C LEU A 193 1.13 4.88 14.93
N PHE A 194 0.19 4.87 15.86
CA PHE A 194 -0.49 3.66 16.31
C PHE A 194 -2.00 3.90 16.48
N ARG A 195 -2.81 2.87 16.24
CA ARG A 195 -4.23 2.80 16.60
C ARG A 195 -4.52 1.44 17.23
N ASP A 196 -5.47 1.41 18.17
CA ASP A 196 -5.77 0.19 18.93
C ASP A 196 -6.23 -0.99 18.06
N ASP A 197 -6.91 -0.70 16.95
CA ASP A 197 -7.35 -1.68 15.96
C ASP A 197 -6.20 -2.28 15.13
N TRP A 198 -4.97 -1.77 15.28
CA TRP A 198 -3.76 -2.31 14.65
C TRP A 198 -3.01 -3.29 15.57
N ALA A 199 -3.52 -3.53 16.78
CA ALA A 199 -3.09 -4.60 17.66
C ALA A 199 -4.14 -5.71 17.66
N SER A 200 -3.83 -6.85 17.03
CA SER A 200 -4.78 -7.94 16.80
C SER A 200 -4.17 -9.33 16.95
N VAL A 201 -5.03 -10.32 17.13
CA VAL A 201 -4.66 -11.75 17.05
C VAL A 201 -4.68 -12.19 15.58
N LEU A 202 -3.64 -12.88 15.14
CA LEU A 202 -3.53 -13.44 13.81
C LEU A 202 -4.45 -14.65 13.69
N ARG A 203 -5.53 -14.50 12.93
CA ARG A 203 -6.36 -15.64 12.53
C ARG A 203 -5.67 -16.35 11.36
N GLY A 204 -5.80 -17.66 11.28
CA GLY A 204 -5.20 -18.42 10.17
C GLY A 204 -5.65 -17.95 8.78
N GLN A 205 -6.88 -17.43 8.65
CA GLN A 205 -7.33 -16.82 7.39
C GLN A 205 -6.64 -15.48 7.08
N ASP A 206 -6.31 -14.70 8.10
CA ASP A 206 -5.58 -13.44 7.93
C ASP A 206 -4.13 -13.73 7.53
N GLU A 207 -3.49 -14.76 8.10
CA GLU A 207 -2.14 -15.19 7.71
C GLU A 207 -2.04 -15.57 6.22
N GLY A 208 -3.01 -16.35 5.73
CA GLY A 208 -3.08 -16.69 4.31
C GLY A 208 -3.30 -15.45 3.43
N LEU A 209 -4.20 -14.55 3.84
CA LEU A 209 -4.45 -13.29 3.13
C LEU A 209 -3.21 -12.40 3.06
N TYR A 210 -2.54 -12.22 4.20
CA TYR A 210 -1.32 -11.42 4.27
C TYR A 210 -0.21 -12.05 3.43
N SER A 211 -0.06 -13.37 3.47
CA SER A 211 0.90 -14.08 2.61
C SER A 211 0.58 -13.88 1.12
N TRP A 212 -0.69 -13.97 0.72
CA TRP A 212 -1.11 -13.70 -0.65
C TRP A 212 -0.78 -12.27 -1.10
N LEU A 213 -1.01 -11.30 -0.23
CA LEU A 213 -0.71 -9.89 -0.51
C LEU A 213 0.79 -9.67 -0.62
N ALA A 214 1.58 -10.18 0.32
CA ALA A 214 3.04 -10.07 0.30
C ALA A 214 3.64 -10.65 -0.99
N VAL A 215 3.21 -11.86 -1.37
CA VAL A 215 3.69 -12.55 -2.57
C VAL A 215 3.32 -11.79 -3.84
N ASN A 216 2.04 -11.50 -4.04
CA ASN A 216 1.61 -10.84 -5.26
C ASN A 216 2.15 -9.41 -5.36
N TYR A 217 2.40 -8.76 -4.23
CA TYR A 217 3.08 -7.47 -4.19
C TYR A 217 4.56 -7.58 -4.62
N ALA A 218 5.31 -8.50 -4.01
CA ALA A 218 6.72 -8.72 -4.33
C ALA A 218 6.93 -9.18 -5.78
N LEU A 219 5.99 -9.94 -6.34
CA LEU A 219 6.01 -10.39 -7.74
C LEU A 219 5.48 -9.34 -8.73
N GLY A 220 4.91 -8.22 -8.26
CA GLY A 220 4.34 -7.18 -9.12
C GLY A 220 3.02 -7.57 -9.81
N TYR A 221 2.23 -8.47 -9.20
CA TYR A 221 0.93 -8.93 -9.71
C TYR A 221 -0.27 -8.17 -9.16
N ILE A 222 -0.07 -7.28 -8.18
CA ILE A 222 -1.13 -6.40 -7.69
C ILE A 222 -1.55 -5.45 -8.82
N GLY A 223 -2.87 -5.32 -9.04
CA GLY A 223 -3.47 -4.58 -10.15
C GLY A 223 -3.76 -5.43 -11.39
N ASN A 224 -3.28 -6.67 -11.47
CA ASN A 224 -3.63 -7.60 -12.53
C ASN A 224 -5.02 -8.22 -12.30
N LYS A 225 -5.55 -8.94 -13.29
CA LYS A 225 -6.83 -9.66 -13.14
C LYS A 225 -6.69 -10.75 -12.06
N PRO A 226 -7.77 -11.11 -11.34
CA PRO A 226 -7.72 -12.13 -10.29
C PRO A 226 -7.02 -13.45 -10.70
N HIS A 227 -7.28 -13.98 -11.89
CA HIS A 227 -6.65 -15.22 -12.38
C HIS A 227 -5.17 -15.09 -12.76
N ASP A 228 -4.66 -13.88 -12.96
CA ASP A 228 -3.25 -13.62 -13.27
C ASP A 228 -2.38 -13.54 -12.00
N THR A 229 -3.02 -13.44 -10.82
CA THR A 229 -2.35 -13.47 -9.52
C THR A 229 -1.94 -14.88 -9.13
N ALA A 230 -0.84 -15.00 -8.38
CA ALA A 230 -0.42 -16.28 -7.83
C ALA A 230 -1.37 -16.69 -6.69
N GLY A 231 -1.76 -17.96 -6.66
CA GLY A 231 -2.23 -18.60 -5.44
C GLY A 231 -1.07 -18.80 -4.48
N VAL A 232 -1.32 -18.83 -3.18
CA VAL A 232 -0.30 -18.98 -2.14
C VAL A 232 -0.66 -20.15 -1.25
N ILE A 233 0.32 -21.01 -0.99
CA ILE A 233 0.23 -22.11 -0.04
C ILE A 233 1.25 -21.81 1.06
N VAL A 234 0.78 -21.70 2.29
CA VAL A 234 1.62 -21.47 3.48
C VAL A 234 1.68 -22.78 4.25
N LEU A 235 2.88 -23.35 4.41
CA LEU A 235 3.09 -24.51 5.29
C LEU A 235 3.67 -24.04 6.62
N GLY A 236 2.79 -23.63 7.54
CA GLY A 236 3.15 -23.21 8.89
C GLY A 236 3.32 -24.38 9.87
N LYS A 237 3.86 -24.07 11.06
CA LYS A 237 4.06 -25.06 12.14
C LYS A 237 2.72 -25.58 12.70
N SER A 238 1.78 -24.68 12.97
CA SER A 238 0.48 -24.99 13.60
C SER A 238 -0.67 -25.18 12.61
N ALA A 239 -0.57 -24.64 11.41
CA ALA A 239 -1.60 -24.76 10.37
C ALA A 239 -0.99 -24.63 8.97
N MET A 240 -1.75 -25.09 7.98
CA MET A 240 -1.50 -24.78 6.58
C MET A 240 -2.60 -23.88 6.03
N GLN A 241 -2.23 -22.92 5.19
CA GLN A 241 -3.15 -21.99 4.57
C GLN A 241 -3.07 -22.07 3.05
N VAL A 242 -4.21 -21.84 2.40
CA VAL A 242 -4.32 -21.78 0.94
C VAL A 242 -5.13 -20.54 0.57
N SER A 243 -4.53 -19.65 -0.21
CA SER A 243 -5.11 -18.36 -0.57
C SER A 243 -5.00 -18.11 -2.06
N PHE A 244 -6.11 -17.76 -2.73
CA PHE A 244 -6.09 -17.38 -4.14
C PHE A 244 -7.27 -16.48 -4.48
N ALA A 245 -7.09 -15.61 -5.46
CA ALA A 245 -8.17 -14.77 -5.96
C ALA A 245 -9.06 -15.59 -6.90
N SER A 246 -10.37 -15.57 -6.65
CA SER A 246 -11.39 -16.23 -7.46
C SER A 246 -12.25 -15.21 -8.20
N THR A 247 -12.72 -15.58 -9.40
CA THR A 247 -13.72 -14.80 -10.15
C THR A 247 -15.14 -15.29 -9.91
N GLU A 248 -15.29 -16.41 -9.23
CA GLU A 248 -16.59 -16.99 -8.93
C GLU A 248 -17.24 -16.29 -7.70
N PRO A 249 -18.58 -16.34 -7.53
CA PRO A 249 -19.29 -15.61 -6.48
C PRO A 249 -18.79 -15.96 -5.06
N PRO A 250 -18.81 -15.07 -4.07
CA PRO A 250 -18.33 -15.40 -2.73
C PRO A 250 -19.12 -16.57 -2.12
N VAL A 251 -18.42 -17.48 -1.44
CA VAL A 251 -19.02 -18.51 -0.58
C VAL A 251 -18.55 -18.27 0.85
N SER A 252 -19.46 -18.48 1.80
CA SER A 252 -19.18 -18.63 3.23
C SER A 252 -18.37 -17.48 3.87
N ASN A 253 -17.75 -17.75 5.03
CA ASN A 253 -16.84 -16.87 5.77
C ASN A 253 -15.38 -16.98 5.30
N VAL A 254 -15.10 -17.79 4.29
CA VAL A 254 -13.75 -18.10 3.78
C VAL A 254 -13.34 -17.13 2.65
N THR A 255 -14.30 -16.39 2.10
CA THR A 255 -14.08 -15.39 1.05
C THR A 255 -14.04 -13.98 1.64
N ARG A 256 -12.98 -13.21 1.35
CA ARG A 256 -12.85 -11.80 1.71
C ARG A 256 -12.63 -10.93 0.49
N ALA A 257 -13.48 -9.92 0.32
CA ALA A 257 -13.29 -8.91 -0.71
C ALA A 257 -12.22 -7.90 -0.27
N ILE A 258 -11.28 -7.59 -1.16
CA ILE A 258 -10.30 -6.52 -0.98
C ILE A 258 -10.18 -5.73 -2.27
N ARG A 259 -9.86 -4.44 -2.17
CA ARG A 259 -9.63 -3.58 -3.34
C ARG A 259 -8.24 -2.98 -3.27
N LEU A 260 -7.48 -3.15 -4.34
CA LEU A 260 -6.06 -2.80 -4.43
C LEU A 260 -5.75 -2.33 -5.84
N ALA A 261 -5.12 -1.16 -5.97
CA ALA A 261 -4.74 -0.58 -7.26
C ALA A 261 -5.93 -0.48 -8.24
N GLY A 262 -7.11 -0.12 -7.73
CA GLY A 262 -8.35 -0.03 -8.50
C GLY A 262 -8.99 -1.36 -8.92
N VAL A 263 -8.43 -2.51 -8.53
CA VAL A 263 -8.99 -3.85 -8.82
C VAL A 263 -9.58 -4.47 -7.55
N SER A 264 -10.78 -5.03 -7.67
CA SER A 264 -11.43 -5.79 -6.60
C SER A 264 -11.11 -7.28 -6.73
N TYR A 265 -10.57 -7.87 -5.67
CA TYR A 265 -10.26 -9.29 -5.56
C TYR A 265 -11.23 -9.95 -4.58
N GLN A 266 -11.84 -11.06 -4.98
CA GLN A 266 -12.50 -11.98 -4.07
C GLN A 266 -11.48 -13.03 -3.64
N LEU A 267 -10.86 -12.82 -2.49
CA LEU A 267 -9.82 -13.70 -2.00
C LEU A 267 -10.45 -14.85 -1.22
N TYR A 268 -10.30 -16.06 -1.73
CA TYR A 268 -10.61 -17.27 -0.99
C TYR A 268 -9.39 -17.63 -0.14
N THR A 269 -9.54 -17.72 1.18
CA THR A 269 -8.46 -18.15 2.08
C THR A 269 -8.93 -19.20 3.05
N TRP A 270 -8.40 -20.41 2.94
CA TRP A 270 -8.68 -21.51 3.85
C TRP A 270 -7.50 -21.82 4.75
N SER A 271 -7.77 -22.07 6.03
CA SER A 271 -6.77 -22.40 7.04
C SER A 271 -7.11 -23.74 7.67
N MET A 272 -6.17 -24.68 7.62
CA MET A 272 -6.35 -26.06 8.07
C MET A 272 -5.34 -26.39 9.18
N ARG A 273 -5.79 -26.30 10.44
CA ARG A 273 -4.94 -26.58 11.62
C ARG A 273 -4.42 -28.01 11.65
N GLN A 274 -5.21 -28.96 11.19
CA GLN A 274 -4.86 -30.38 11.16
C GLN A 274 -3.73 -30.73 10.16
N PHE A 275 -3.33 -29.79 9.30
CA PHE A 275 -2.21 -29.94 8.36
C PHE A 275 -0.99 -29.07 8.76
N GLY A 276 -0.95 -28.52 9.98
CA GLY A 276 0.26 -27.90 10.52
C GLY A 276 1.42 -28.90 10.59
N GLN A 277 2.63 -28.44 10.28
CA GLN A 277 3.81 -29.30 10.25
C GLN A 277 4.06 -30.03 11.58
N ASP A 278 3.89 -29.36 12.72
CA ASP A 278 4.12 -29.96 14.05
C ASP A 278 3.04 -30.99 14.41
N VAL A 279 1.80 -30.75 13.99
CA VAL A 279 0.69 -31.69 14.14
C VAL A 279 0.99 -32.97 13.36
N ILE A 280 1.36 -32.84 12.09
CA ILE A 280 1.68 -33.98 11.22
C ILE A 280 2.93 -34.71 11.70
N TRP A 281 3.96 -33.98 12.14
CA TRP A 281 5.17 -34.55 12.72
C TRP A 281 4.85 -35.44 13.92
N LYS A 282 4.06 -34.95 14.88
CA LYS A 282 3.67 -35.70 16.07
C LYS A 282 2.91 -36.98 15.73
N LEU A 283 1.96 -36.90 14.81
CA LEU A 283 1.17 -38.06 14.39
C LEU A 283 1.99 -39.13 13.69
N LEU A 284 2.97 -38.72 12.89
CA LEU A 284 3.89 -39.66 12.24
C LEU A 284 4.68 -40.47 13.28
N HIS A 285 5.08 -39.82 14.38
CA HIS A 285 5.78 -40.49 15.49
C HIS A 285 4.84 -41.40 16.30
N GLU A 286 3.61 -40.97 16.55
CA GLU A 286 2.59 -41.77 17.24
C GLU A 286 2.21 -43.02 16.42
N GLN A 287 2.00 -42.88 15.11
CA GLN A 287 1.69 -44.01 14.23
C GLN A 287 2.86 -45.01 14.18
N GLY A 288 4.09 -44.53 14.02
CA GLY A 288 5.28 -45.40 14.08
C GLY A 288 5.43 -46.12 15.43
N SER A 289 4.97 -45.49 16.52
CA SER A 289 4.96 -46.11 17.85
C SER A 289 3.85 -47.16 18.00
N GLN A 290 2.67 -46.94 17.42
CA GLN A 290 1.56 -47.90 17.42
C GLN A 290 1.85 -49.13 16.55
N ASP A 291 2.41 -48.92 15.35
CA ASP A 291 2.88 -49.98 14.45
C ASP A 291 4.01 -50.80 15.10
N LEU A 292 4.69 -50.29 16.12
CA LEU A 292 5.68 -51.05 16.89
C LEU A 292 5.04 -51.85 18.03
N ARG A 293 4.05 -51.25 18.72
CA ARG A 293 3.31 -51.89 19.83
C ARG A 293 2.49 -53.10 19.37
N SER A 294 2.03 -53.12 18.12
CA SER A 294 1.29 -54.25 17.55
C SER A 294 2.14 -55.47 17.23
N PHE A 295 3.49 -55.36 17.25
CA PHE A 295 4.38 -56.42 16.80
C PHE A 295 5.25 -57.11 17.86
N THR A 296 5.43 -56.67 19.13
CA THR A 296 6.16 -57.50 20.16
C THR A 296 6.23 -56.95 21.61
N GLU A 297 6.38 -57.87 22.57
CA GLU A 297 6.44 -57.71 24.06
C GLU A 297 7.85 -57.51 24.70
N ASN A 298 8.94 -57.21 23.98
CA ASN A 298 10.28 -57.15 24.60
C ASN A 298 10.96 -55.76 24.61
N ASN A 299 11.49 -55.44 25.80
CA ASN A 299 12.11 -54.18 26.24
C ASN A 299 13.30 -53.71 25.38
N GLU A 300 13.38 -52.37 25.27
CA GLU A 300 14.42 -51.53 24.63
C GLU A 300 14.56 -51.69 23.11
N ARG A 301 13.69 -51.03 22.36
CA ARG A 301 13.87 -50.88 20.90
C ARG A 301 13.84 -49.42 20.48
N THR A 302 14.95 -49.00 19.87
CA THR A 302 15.09 -47.73 19.18
C THR A 302 14.36 -47.77 17.84
N VAL A 303 13.43 -46.85 17.60
CA VAL A 303 12.67 -46.77 16.34
C VAL A 303 13.49 -46.07 15.26
N SER A 304 13.66 -46.73 14.11
CA SER A 304 14.30 -46.15 12.92
C SER A 304 13.32 -45.20 12.23
N ASN A 305 13.57 -43.89 12.22
CA ASN A 305 12.69 -42.93 11.57
C ASN A 305 13.30 -42.43 10.23
N PRO A 306 12.63 -42.67 9.09
CA PRO A 306 13.14 -42.24 7.78
C PRO A 306 13.05 -40.71 7.57
N CYS A 307 12.21 -40.02 8.33
CA CYS A 307 12.00 -38.57 8.25
C CYS A 307 12.97 -37.75 9.11
N ILE A 308 13.84 -38.42 9.86
CA ILE A 308 14.88 -37.78 10.66
C ILE A 308 16.23 -38.01 9.98
N PRO A 309 17.07 -36.96 9.82
CA PRO A 309 18.38 -37.06 9.19
C PRO A 309 19.27 -38.13 9.80
N ARG A 310 20.09 -38.77 8.96
CA ARG A 310 20.93 -39.90 9.38
C ARG A 310 21.88 -39.51 10.53
N GLY A 311 21.80 -40.23 11.64
CA GLY A 311 22.70 -40.06 12.79
C GLY A 311 22.28 -38.99 13.80
N PHE A 312 21.08 -38.42 13.65
CA PHE A 312 20.46 -37.63 14.71
C PHE A 312 19.72 -38.55 15.70
N GLU A 313 19.90 -38.32 17.00
CA GLU A 313 19.16 -39.05 18.05
C GLU A 313 18.14 -38.10 18.70
N LEU A 314 16.85 -38.46 18.67
CA LEU A 314 15.88 -37.77 19.52
C LEU A 314 15.88 -38.37 20.92
N THR A 315 16.30 -37.57 21.88
CA THR A 315 16.08 -37.84 23.30
C THR A 315 14.66 -37.40 23.69
N PRO A 316 13.83 -38.26 24.28
CA PRO A 316 12.53 -37.83 24.80
C PRO A 316 12.71 -36.79 25.89
N HIS A 317 12.11 -35.61 25.71
CA HIS A 317 11.99 -34.63 26.79
C HIS A 317 10.67 -34.84 27.54
N ALA A 318 10.70 -34.70 28.86
CA ALA A 318 9.56 -34.94 29.76
C ALA A 318 8.29 -34.10 29.46
N SER A 319 8.41 -33.05 28.64
CA SER A 319 7.31 -32.15 28.24
C SER A 319 6.56 -32.63 26.99
N ASP A 320 7.15 -33.52 26.20
CA ASP A 320 6.62 -34.01 24.93
C ASP A 320 6.29 -35.49 25.14
N GLY A 321 5.05 -35.75 25.60
CA GLY A 321 4.63 -37.03 26.17
C GLY A 321 5.19 -38.27 25.46
N GLU A 322 5.82 -39.16 26.23
CA GLU A 322 6.26 -40.52 25.89
C GLU A 322 6.67 -40.75 24.42
N LEU A 323 7.48 -39.86 23.83
CA LEU A 323 8.10 -40.12 22.53
C LEU A 323 9.10 -41.27 22.67
N VAL A 324 8.90 -42.36 21.93
CA VAL A 324 9.83 -43.49 21.91
C VAL A 324 11.19 -43.00 21.39
N LYS A 325 12.29 -43.40 22.04
CA LYS A 325 13.66 -43.07 21.60
C LYS A 325 13.82 -43.52 20.15
N SER A 326 14.00 -42.56 19.23
CA SER A 326 14.11 -42.82 17.80
C SER A 326 15.49 -42.40 17.28
N HIS A 327 16.04 -43.20 16.37
CA HIS A 327 17.28 -42.88 15.67
C HIS A 327 16.94 -42.45 14.24
N GLY A 328 17.62 -41.40 13.79
CA GLY A 328 17.53 -40.88 12.44
C GLY A 328 18.17 -41.84 11.45
N ALA A 329 17.33 -42.43 10.59
CA ALA A 329 17.77 -43.35 9.56
C ALA A 329 17.98 -42.66 8.21
N GLY A 330 17.27 -41.56 7.96
CA GLY A 330 17.41 -40.77 6.74
C GLY A 330 17.00 -41.53 5.49
N ASN A 331 15.75 -41.39 5.05
CA ASN A 331 15.30 -41.94 3.77
C ASN A 331 14.11 -41.13 3.24
N PHE A 332 14.39 -40.25 2.29
CA PHE A 332 13.38 -39.33 1.77
C PHE A 332 12.16 -40.05 1.16
N SER A 333 12.40 -41.09 0.36
CA SER A 333 11.32 -41.84 -0.31
C SER A 333 10.40 -42.55 0.69
N ALA A 334 10.97 -43.19 1.71
CA ALA A 334 10.21 -43.84 2.78
C ALA A 334 9.45 -42.81 3.62
N CYS A 335 10.08 -41.69 3.95
CA CYS A 335 9.45 -40.59 4.67
C CYS A 335 8.23 -40.04 3.91
N LYS A 336 8.43 -39.68 2.65
CA LYS A 336 7.37 -39.19 1.75
C LYS A 336 6.24 -40.21 1.60
N SER A 337 6.55 -41.49 1.46
CA SER A 337 5.54 -42.55 1.37
C SER A 337 4.71 -42.66 2.65
N ALA A 338 5.35 -42.61 3.82
CA ALA A 338 4.64 -42.62 5.10
C ALA A 338 3.72 -41.40 5.25
N LEU A 339 4.19 -40.22 4.83
CA LEU A 339 3.38 -39.00 4.82
C LEU A 339 2.20 -39.08 3.85
N MET A 340 2.40 -39.59 2.64
CA MET A 340 1.31 -39.83 1.69
C MET A 340 0.27 -40.79 2.28
N ASN A 341 0.71 -41.86 2.94
CA ASN A 341 -0.20 -42.80 3.61
C ASN A 341 -0.95 -42.15 4.77
N LEU A 342 -0.31 -41.28 5.56
CA LEU A 342 -0.96 -40.54 6.64
C LEU A 342 -2.01 -39.55 6.09
N LEU A 343 -1.67 -38.83 5.03
CA LEU A 343 -2.59 -37.90 4.36
C LEU A 343 -3.77 -38.63 3.70
N ASN A 344 -3.54 -39.84 3.19
CA ASN A 344 -4.59 -40.69 2.60
C ASN A 344 -5.42 -41.45 3.63
N GLY A 345 -4.82 -41.95 4.71
CA GLY A 345 -5.50 -42.69 5.79
C GLY A 345 -6.45 -41.80 6.61
N ARG A 346 -6.27 -40.49 6.52
CA ARG A 346 -7.23 -39.50 7.03
C ARG A 346 -8.47 -39.36 6.15
N GLN A 347 -8.56 -40.05 5.01
CA GLN A 347 -9.81 -40.27 4.29
C GLN A 347 -10.71 -41.19 5.13
N GLY A 348 -11.50 -40.61 6.06
CA GLY A 348 -12.67 -41.28 6.62
C GLY A 348 -12.64 -41.77 8.07
N LYS A 349 -11.71 -41.35 8.94
CA LYS A 349 -11.80 -41.65 10.39
C LYS A 349 -11.56 -40.41 11.24
N CYS A 350 -12.62 -39.90 11.86
CA CYS A 350 -12.53 -38.88 12.89
C CYS A 350 -13.20 -39.39 14.17
N LEU A 351 -12.50 -39.28 15.30
CA LEU A 351 -12.99 -39.79 16.59
C LEU A 351 -13.70 -38.71 17.45
N HIS A 352 -13.55 -37.39 17.17
CA HIS A 352 -14.27 -36.32 17.89
C HIS A 352 -14.59 -35.07 17.02
N PRO A 353 -15.83 -34.55 17.00
CA PRO A 353 -16.24 -33.34 16.26
C PRO A 353 -15.67 -32.01 16.82
N PRO A 354 -15.65 -30.92 16.01
CA PRO A 354 -16.17 -30.79 14.65
C PRO A 354 -15.15 -31.19 13.59
N CYS A 355 -15.42 -32.29 12.89
CA CYS A 355 -14.58 -32.79 11.80
C CYS A 355 -15.18 -32.37 10.46
N GLU A 356 -14.67 -31.31 9.88
CA GLU A 356 -14.73 -31.10 8.43
C GLU A 356 -13.47 -31.71 7.82
N ILE A 357 -13.46 -33.03 7.65
CA ILE A 357 -12.41 -33.72 6.89
C ILE A 357 -12.94 -33.92 5.48
N THR A 358 -12.58 -32.99 4.61
CA THR A 358 -12.90 -33.09 3.19
C THR A 358 -11.69 -33.67 2.44
N MET A 359 -12.01 -34.47 1.40
CA MET A 359 -11.10 -35.17 0.50
C MET A 359 -9.93 -34.31 -0.01
N SER A 360 -8.87 -34.94 -0.59
CA SER A 360 -7.71 -34.30 -1.27
C SER A 360 -7.86 -32.80 -1.34
N ILE A 361 -7.17 -32.00 -0.50
CA ILE A 361 -7.49 -30.60 -0.15
C ILE A 361 -8.26 -29.80 -1.23
N LEU A 362 -7.88 -29.86 -2.52
CA LEU A 362 -8.64 -29.33 -3.66
C LEU A 362 -10.12 -29.77 -3.82
N ASN A 363 -10.47 -31.02 -3.56
CA ASN A 363 -11.84 -31.55 -3.53
C ASN A 363 -12.59 -31.10 -2.28
N GLY A 364 -11.84 -30.72 -1.25
CA GLY A 364 -12.36 -30.14 -0.03
C GLY A 364 -12.63 -28.65 -0.07
N LEU A 365 -11.92 -27.94 -0.94
CA LEU A 365 -12.19 -26.54 -1.18
C LEU A 365 -13.58 -26.41 -1.80
N GLU A 366 -14.42 -25.55 -1.22
CA GLU A 366 -15.68 -25.12 -1.86
C GLU A 366 -15.40 -24.49 -3.24
N ARG A 367 -14.17 -24.00 -3.45
CA ARG A 367 -13.72 -23.34 -4.68
C ARG A 367 -12.37 -23.83 -5.15
N LYS A 368 -12.25 -24.09 -6.45
CA LYS A 368 -10.99 -24.55 -7.04
C LYS A 368 -10.22 -23.36 -7.61
N PRO A 369 -8.89 -23.36 -7.47
CA PRO A 369 -8.05 -22.40 -8.15
C PRO A 369 -8.14 -22.60 -9.66
N HIS A 370 -7.90 -21.54 -10.43
CA HIS A 370 -7.96 -21.61 -11.89
C HIS A 370 -6.88 -22.60 -12.40
N PRO A 371 -7.14 -23.45 -13.41
CA PRO A 371 -6.19 -24.51 -13.82
C PRO A 371 -4.81 -23.98 -14.26
N GLN A 372 -4.75 -22.77 -14.80
CA GLN A 372 -3.51 -22.12 -15.22
C GLN A 372 -2.89 -21.23 -14.14
N GLN A 373 -3.53 -21.14 -12.96
CA GLN A 373 -3.03 -20.35 -11.86
C GLN A 373 -1.73 -20.94 -11.34
N ARG A 374 -0.73 -20.08 -11.16
CA ARG A 374 0.55 -20.43 -10.55
C ARG A 374 0.40 -20.39 -9.03
N PHE A 375 1.16 -21.22 -8.35
CA PHE A 375 1.21 -21.26 -6.90
C PHE A 375 2.55 -20.79 -6.40
N PHE A 376 2.55 -20.12 -5.26
CA PHE A 376 3.73 -19.80 -4.50
C PHE A 376 3.69 -20.56 -3.19
N LEU A 377 4.69 -21.39 -2.91
CA LEU A 377 4.82 -22.07 -1.62
C LEU A 377 5.70 -21.23 -0.71
N THR A 378 5.16 -20.83 0.45
CA THR A 378 5.94 -20.22 1.53
C THR A 378 6.01 -21.16 2.72
N SER A 379 7.22 -21.40 3.20
CA SER A 379 7.55 -22.26 4.33
C SER A 379 9.00 -21.96 4.78
N GLU A 380 9.39 -22.44 5.96
CA GLU A 380 10.78 -22.41 6.47
C GLU A 380 11.63 -23.52 5.79
N LEU A 381 11.59 -23.60 4.45
CA LEU A 381 12.35 -24.58 3.67
C LEU A 381 13.65 -23.94 3.16
N GLU A 382 14.78 -24.57 3.46
CA GLU A 382 16.11 -24.12 3.08
C GLU A 382 16.60 -24.77 1.77
N GLY A 383 17.50 -24.11 1.04
CA GLY A 383 18.17 -24.70 -0.13
C GLY A 383 17.37 -24.75 -1.43
N LEU A 384 16.17 -24.15 -1.48
CA LEU A 384 15.36 -24.07 -2.69
C LEU A 384 15.77 -22.91 -3.61
N VAL A 385 15.42 -23.03 -4.89
CA VAL A 385 15.58 -22.00 -5.94
C VAL A 385 14.22 -21.39 -6.33
N PRO A 386 14.15 -20.11 -6.79
CA PRO A 386 12.87 -19.39 -6.89
C PRO A 386 11.82 -20.03 -7.79
N LYS A 387 12.27 -20.76 -8.83
CA LYS A 387 11.42 -21.54 -9.72
C LYS A 387 11.92 -22.98 -9.70
N ALA A 388 11.24 -23.80 -8.91
CA ALA A 388 11.56 -25.21 -8.75
C ALA A 388 10.36 -26.07 -9.18
N SER A 389 10.64 -27.27 -9.66
CA SER A 389 9.64 -28.33 -9.81
C SER A 389 9.50 -29.08 -8.48
N VAL A 390 8.45 -29.89 -8.35
CA VAL A 390 8.37 -30.83 -7.22
C VAL A 390 9.60 -31.76 -7.19
N SER A 391 10.12 -32.16 -8.36
CA SER A 391 11.36 -32.93 -8.44
C SER A 391 12.59 -32.22 -7.86
N SER A 392 12.68 -30.90 -7.98
CA SER A 392 13.76 -30.12 -7.39
C SER A 392 13.62 -30.05 -5.85
N LEU A 393 12.39 -29.89 -5.36
CA LEU A 393 12.07 -29.96 -3.93
C LEU A 393 12.44 -31.32 -3.33
N GLU A 394 12.16 -32.41 -4.05
CA GLU A 394 12.52 -33.76 -3.62
C GLU A 394 14.04 -33.99 -3.59
N ALA A 395 14.78 -33.45 -4.57
CA ALA A 395 16.24 -33.55 -4.58
C ALA A 395 16.88 -32.82 -3.38
N VAL A 396 16.38 -31.64 -3.01
CA VAL A 396 16.84 -30.93 -1.81
C VAL A 396 16.43 -31.68 -0.54
N GLY A 397 15.22 -32.24 -0.51
CA GLY A 397 14.78 -33.08 0.61
C GLY A 397 15.64 -34.33 0.80
N GLN A 398 16.06 -34.98 -0.29
CA GLN A 398 17.00 -36.10 -0.27
C GLN A 398 18.33 -35.71 0.40
N HIS A 399 18.87 -34.53 0.07
CA HIS A 399 20.06 -33.99 0.72
C HIS A 399 19.89 -33.92 2.25
N PHE A 400 18.78 -33.38 2.74
CA PHE A 400 18.53 -33.30 4.19
C PHE A 400 18.27 -34.66 4.86
N CYS A 401 17.78 -35.66 4.13
CA CYS A 401 17.51 -36.97 4.70
C CYS A 401 18.76 -37.87 4.70
N ASP A 402 19.46 -37.94 3.57
CA ASP A 402 20.48 -38.94 3.32
C ASP A 402 21.85 -38.54 3.91
N ASP A 403 22.13 -37.24 4.02
CA ASP A 403 23.36 -36.73 4.61
C ASP A 403 23.43 -36.98 6.12
N HIS A 404 24.66 -37.12 6.61
CA HIS A 404 24.89 -37.30 8.03
C HIS A 404 24.66 -36.00 8.80
N TRP A 405 24.07 -36.12 9.98
CA TRP A 405 23.73 -35.00 10.86
C TRP A 405 24.87 -34.00 11.10
N GLU A 406 26.10 -34.48 11.32
CA GLU A 406 27.25 -33.60 11.54
C GLU A 406 27.61 -32.77 10.30
N THR A 407 27.41 -33.30 9.09
CA THR A 407 27.59 -32.55 7.84
C THR A 407 26.55 -31.44 7.73
N LEU A 408 25.28 -31.77 7.98
CA LEU A 408 24.18 -30.80 7.92
C LEU A 408 24.37 -29.67 8.94
N ARG A 409 24.77 -29.99 10.17
CA ARG A 409 25.07 -29.01 11.22
C ARG A 409 26.21 -28.07 10.82
N GLY A 410 27.22 -28.58 10.10
CA GLY A 410 28.33 -27.77 9.59
C GLY A 410 27.93 -26.85 8.43
N GLN A 411 26.92 -27.22 7.65
CA GLN A 411 26.49 -26.49 6.46
C GLN A 411 25.42 -25.43 6.76
N TYR A 412 24.52 -25.69 7.72
CA TYR A 412 23.37 -24.84 8.01
C TYR A 412 23.43 -24.25 9.42
N HIS A 413 23.24 -22.93 9.52
CA HIS A 413 23.25 -22.19 10.79
C HIS A 413 21.83 -21.97 11.33
N ILE A 414 21.05 -23.04 11.42
CA ILE A 414 19.68 -23.02 11.95
C ILE A 414 19.61 -23.81 13.26
N ASP A 415 18.55 -23.61 14.06
CA ASP A 415 18.37 -24.35 15.31
C ASP A 415 18.37 -25.86 15.07
N SER A 416 19.02 -26.62 15.95
CA SER A 416 19.18 -28.07 15.77
C SER A 416 17.83 -28.79 15.71
N ARG A 417 16.80 -28.30 16.40
CA ARG A 417 15.45 -28.88 16.33
C ARG A 417 14.84 -28.65 14.95
N ASP A 418 14.94 -27.43 14.42
CA ASP A 418 14.40 -27.10 13.09
C ASP A 418 15.18 -27.82 11.97
N LEU A 419 16.52 -27.91 12.08
CA LEU A 419 17.35 -28.70 11.14
C LEU A 419 16.98 -30.18 11.16
N SER A 420 16.72 -30.75 12.33
CA SER A 420 16.32 -32.16 12.45
C SER A 420 14.98 -32.46 11.77
N LYS A 421 14.14 -31.44 11.57
CA LYS A 421 12.85 -31.54 10.87
C LYS A 421 12.95 -31.25 9.38
N SER A 422 14.09 -30.78 8.85
CA SER A 422 14.21 -30.36 7.45
C SER A 422 13.91 -31.50 6.46
N CYS A 423 14.38 -32.73 6.74
CA CYS A 423 14.04 -33.92 5.93
C CYS A 423 12.52 -34.11 5.82
N PHE A 424 11.82 -34.08 6.96
CA PHE A 424 10.37 -34.15 7.02
C PHE A 424 9.67 -32.98 6.31
N SER A 425 10.09 -31.74 6.56
CA SER A 425 9.43 -30.56 6.00
C SER A 425 9.45 -30.58 4.47
N HIS A 426 10.56 -31.00 3.87
CA HIS A 426 10.67 -31.17 2.41
C HIS A 426 9.79 -32.32 1.91
N ALA A 427 9.81 -33.47 2.59
CA ALA A 427 8.98 -34.62 2.23
C ALA A 427 7.48 -34.31 2.36
N PHE A 428 7.08 -33.55 3.38
CA PHE A 428 5.72 -33.12 3.63
C PHE A 428 5.25 -32.13 2.55
N ALA A 429 6.07 -31.14 2.23
CA ALA A 429 5.79 -30.21 1.14
C ALA A 429 5.59 -30.96 -0.20
N ALA A 430 6.47 -31.90 -0.54
CA ALA A 430 6.34 -32.71 -1.75
C ALA A 430 5.06 -33.57 -1.73
N ALA A 431 4.75 -34.21 -0.60
CA ALA A 431 3.55 -35.01 -0.43
C ALA A 431 2.26 -34.18 -0.57
N VAL A 432 2.21 -32.98 0.01
CA VAL A 432 1.07 -32.06 -0.11
C VAL A 432 0.88 -31.61 -1.56
N LEU A 433 1.93 -31.16 -2.24
CA LEU A 433 1.83 -30.69 -3.62
C LEU A 433 1.34 -31.78 -4.57
N GLN A 434 1.84 -33.02 -4.42
CA GLN A 434 1.43 -34.14 -5.27
C GLN A 434 0.06 -34.70 -4.90
N ASN A 435 -0.15 -35.05 -3.63
CA ASN A 435 -1.34 -35.78 -3.21
C ASN A 435 -2.56 -34.86 -3.07
N SER A 436 -2.35 -33.63 -2.59
CA SER A 436 -3.44 -32.73 -2.22
C SER A 436 -3.74 -31.69 -3.29
N PHE A 437 -2.72 -31.24 -4.03
CA PHE A 437 -2.86 -30.28 -5.13
C PHE A 437 -2.78 -30.92 -6.52
N GLY A 438 -2.45 -32.21 -6.62
CA GLY A 438 -2.36 -32.91 -7.90
C GLY A 438 -1.31 -32.31 -8.86
N ILE A 439 -0.28 -31.66 -8.31
CA ILE A 439 0.76 -31.01 -9.11
C ILE A 439 1.70 -32.09 -9.66
N PRO A 440 1.83 -32.22 -10.99
CA PRO A 440 2.74 -33.19 -11.59
C PRO A 440 4.20 -32.96 -11.18
N PHE A 441 4.99 -34.04 -11.19
CA PHE A 441 6.38 -34.06 -10.73
C PHE A 441 7.28 -33.00 -11.40
N ASP A 442 7.14 -32.81 -12.71
CA ASP A 442 7.94 -31.89 -13.53
C ASP A 442 7.26 -30.54 -13.78
N ASP A 443 6.13 -30.29 -13.13
CA ASP A 443 5.40 -29.05 -13.29
C ASP A 443 6.14 -27.89 -12.61
N LYS A 444 6.26 -26.77 -13.32
CA LYS A 444 6.92 -25.53 -12.87
C LYS A 444 5.94 -24.43 -12.53
N ARG A 445 4.64 -24.76 -12.37
CA ARG A 445 3.61 -23.82 -11.88
C ARG A 445 3.79 -23.44 -10.42
N VAL A 446 4.64 -24.14 -9.66
CA VAL A 446 5.00 -23.79 -8.29
C VAL A 446 6.27 -22.94 -8.29
N GLU A 447 6.17 -21.74 -7.76
CA GLU A 447 7.28 -20.86 -7.44
C GLU A 447 7.57 -20.99 -5.93
N PHE A 448 8.83 -20.92 -5.54
CA PHE A 448 9.26 -21.06 -4.16
C PHE A 448 9.97 -19.79 -3.71
N ALA A 449 9.83 -19.43 -2.44
CA ALA A 449 10.76 -18.47 -1.85
C ALA A 449 12.16 -19.09 -1.82
N ALA A 450 13.18 -18.37 -2.29
CA ALA A 450 14.53 -18.88 -2.36
C ALA A 450 15.56 -17.80 -2.00
N GLY A 451 16.59 -18.20 -1.26
CA GLY A 451 17.69 -17.32 -0.83
C GLY A 451 17.21 -16.10 -0.04
N SER A 452 17.77 -14.93 -0.32
CA SER A 452 17.46 -13.63 0.31
C SER A 452 16.08 -13.04 -0.06
N THR A 453 15.18 -13.86 -0.59
CA THR A 453 13.85 -13.49 -1.11
C THR A 453 12.75 -14.26 -0.38
N GLN A 454 12.92 -14.53 0.91
CA GLN A 454 11.81 -14.96 1.76
C GLN A 454 10.78 -13.84 1.85
N ILE A 455 9.60 -14.10 1.30
CA ILE A 455 8.47 -13.18 1.33
C ILE A 455 7.68 -13.46 2.61
N ASP A 456 7.83 -12.56 3.57
CA ASP A 456 7.21 -12.66 4.89
C ASP A 456 5.77 -12.14 4.89
N TRP A 457 4.84 -12.87 5.52
CA TRP A 457 3.44 -12.45 5.63
C TRP A 457 3.29 -11.09 6.33
N ARG A 458 4.22 -10.70 7.20
CA ARG A 458 4.22 -9.40 7.90
C ARG A 458 4.32 -8.22 6.94
N LEU A 459 4.98 -8.39 5.79
CA LEU A 459 4.93 -7.39 4.71
C LEU A 459 3.49 -7.22 4.23
N GLY A 460 2.79 -8.33 4.02
CA GLY A 460 1.38 -8.33 3.65
C GLY A 460 0.47 -7.72 4.70
N ALA A 461 0.70 -7.97 5.99
CA ALA A 461 -0.05 -7.35 7.08
C ALA A 461 0.09 -5.81 7.03
N PHE A 462 1.32 -5.33 6.87
CA PHE A 462 1.61 -3.91 6.73
C PHE A 462 0.98 -3.28 5.47
N LEU A 463 1.07 -3.98 4.33
CA LEU A 463 0.44 -3.55 3.08
C LEU A 463 -1.09 -3.51 3.20
N PHE A 464 -1.68 -4.51 3.86
CA PHE A 464 -3.12 -4.57 4.09
C PHE A 464 -3.63 -3.30 4.79
N GLN A 465 -2.88 -2.83 5.77
CA GLN A 465 -3.20 -1.61 6.52
C GLN A 465 -2.87 -0.30 5.77
N SER A 466 -2.00 -0.37 4.75
CA SER A 466 -1.41 0.83 4.13
C SER A 466 -1.94 1.13 2.74
N ILE A 467 -2.29 0.12 1.95
CA ILE A 467 -2.64 0.29 0.53
C ILE A 467 -3.99 -0.33 0.14
N VAL A 468 -4.65 -1.11 1.01
CA VAL A 468 -5.99 -1.63 0.72
C VAL A 468 -7.00 -0.49 0.76
N GLU A 469 -7.75 -0.36 -0.33
CA GLU A 469 -8.78 0.64 -0.51
C GLU A 469 -10.08 0.21 0.20
N PRO A 470 -10.81 1.13 0.85
CA PRO A 470 -12.15 0.85 1.36
C PRO A 470 -13.09 0.38 0.25
N LEU A 471 -13.81 -0.73 0.46
CA LEU A 471 -14.74 -1.27 -0.53
C LEU A 471 -15.92 -0.32 -0.81
N ASP A 472 -16.35 0.45 0.18
CA ASP A 472 -17.55 1.30 0.14
C ASP A 472 -17.30 2.71 -0.42
N GLY A 473 -16.12 2.98 -1.00
CA GLY A 473 -15.82 4.28 -1.63
C GLY A 473 -15.73 5.48 -0.67
N LYS A 474 -15.92 5.28 0.65
CA LYS A 474 -15.56 6.26 1.68
C LYS A 474 -14.05 6.22 1.90
N ALA A 475 -13.31 6.87 1.01
CA ALA A 475 -11.95 7.25 1.31
C ALA A 475 -11.96 8.14 2.57
N GLU A 476 -11.49 7.61 3.70
CA GLU A 476 -11.17 8.44 4.85
C GLU A 476 -10.08 9.44 4.44
N ASN A 477 -10.50 10.67 4.12
CA ASN A 477 -9.89 12.01 4.32
C ASN A 477 -8.35 12.23 4.32
N LEU A 478 -7.51 11.26 3.95
CA LEU A 478 -6.06 11.46 3.83
C LEU A 478 -5.70 11.95 2.43
N ASP A 479 -6.40 11.45 1.40
CA ASP A 479 -6.26 11.90 0.02
C ASP A 479 -6.78 13.33 -0.19
N THR A 480 -7.77 13.77 0.60
CA THR A 480 -8.23 15.15 0.57
C THR A 480 -7.20 16.12 1.14
N GLN A 481 -6.17 15.68 1.88
CA GLN A 481 -5.11 16.57 2.37
C GLN A 481 -3.97 16.73 1.34
N ILE A 482 -3.59 15.64 0.66
CA ILE A 482 -2.51 15.65 -0.34
C ILE A 482 -2.99 16.22 -1.68
N VAL A 483 -4.18 15.83 -2.15
CA VAL A 483 -4.79 16.39 -3.37
C VAL A 483 -5.17 17.86 -3.16
N ARG A 484 -5.60 18.27 -1.95
CA ARG A 484 -5.83 19.68 -1.64
C ARG A 484 -4.56 20.52 -1.74
N ASN A 485 -3.40 20.02 -1.29
CA ASN A 485 -2.13 20.76 -1.44
C ASN A 485 -1.69 20.90 -2.91
N LYS A 486 -1.82 19.85 -3.72
CA LYS A 486 -1.49 19.93 -5.16
C LYS A 486 -2.49 20.80 -5.92
N SER A 487 -3.78 20.65 -5.65
CA SER A 487 -4.86 21.45 -6.25
C SER A 487 -4.71 22.94 -5.91
N PHE A 488 -4.39 23.28 -4.66
CA PHE A 488 -4.14 24.67 -4.25
C PHE A 488 -2.95 25.29 -4.99
N THR A 489 -1.92 24.49 -5.29
CA THR A 489 -0.75 24.93 -6.06
C THR A 489 -1.12 25.23 -7.52
N TYR A 490 -1.92 24.37 -8.16
CA TYR A 490 -2.41 24.63 -9.53
C TYR A 490 -3.41 25.80 -9.59
N LEU A 491 -4.26 25.95 -8.59
CA LEU A 491 -5.18 27.08 -8.45
C LEU A 491 -4.42 28.41 -8.29
N LEU A 492 -3.34 28.41 -7.50
CA LEU A 492 -2.46 29.56 -7.34
C LEU A 492 -1.74 29.91 -8.66
N LEU A 493 -1.21 28.91 -9.38
CA LEU A 493 -0.60 29.09 -10.69
C LEU A 493 -1.58 29.67 -11.71
N PHE A 494 -2.80 29.16 -11.76
CA PHE A 494 -3.85 29.68 -12.63
C PHE A 494 -4.23 31.13 -12.28
N ALA A 495 -4.38 31.44 -10.99
CA ALA A 495 -4.67 32.79 -10.53
C ALA A 495 -3.55 33.78 -10.90
N VAL A 496 -2.28 33.38 -10.74
CA VAL A 496 -1.12 34.19 -11.13
C VAL A 496 -1.10 34.41 -12.66
N ALA A 497 -1.31 33.36 -13.45
CA ALA A 497 -1.37 33.47 -14.92
C ALA A 497 -2.49 34.41 -15.39
N LEU A 498 -3.69 34.32 -14.78
CA LEU A 498 -4.81 35.20 -15.07
C LEU A 498 -4.46 36.67 -14.81
N VAL A 499 -3.80 36.96 -13.68
CA VAL A 499 -3.35 38.32 -13.34
C VAL A 499 -2.36 38.85 -14.38
N PHE A 500 -1.40 38.03 -14.83
CA PHE A 500 -0.46 38.43 -15.89
C PHE A 500 -1.17 38.71 -17.23
N ILE A 501 -2.16 37.90 -17.61
CA ILE A 501 -2.94 38.11 -18.84
C ILE A 501 -3.75 39.41 -18.75
N LEU A 502 -4.41 39.68 -17.62
CA LEU A 502 -5.17 40.91 -17.43
C LEU A 502 -4.27 42.15 -17.44
N LEU A 503 -3.06 42.06 -16.88
CA LEU A 503 -2.07 43.14 -16.93
C LEU A 503 -1.55 43.36 -18.35
N ALA A 504 -1.24 42.29 -19.09
CA ALA A 504 -0.83 42.38 -20.48
C ALA A 504 -1.94 43.02 -21.34
N ALA A 505 -3.19 42.59 -21.16
CA ALA A 505 -4.35 43.18 -21.84
C ALA A 505 -4.52 44.66 -21.48
N PHE A 506 -4.37 45.04 -20.21
CA PHE A 506 -4.42 46.42 -19.76
C PHE A 506 -3.30 47.29 -20.38
N PHE A 507 -2.09 46.75 -20.45
CA PHE A 507 -0.96 47.43 -21.11
C PHE A 507 -1.17 47.59 -22.61
N LEU A 508 -1.66 46.56 -23.30
CA LEU A 508 -2.00 46.61 -24.71
C LEU A 508 -3.13 47.62 -24.99
N MET A 509 -4.14 47.69 -24.11
CA MET A 509 -5.19 48.70 -24.18
C MET A 509 -4.65 50.13 -23.96
N LYS A 510 -3.71 50.32 -23.03
CA LYS A 510 -3.06 51.63 -22.83
C LYS A 510 -2.12 52.02 -23.97
N LEU A 511 -1.43 51.06 -24.59
CA LEU A 511 -0.60 51.27 -25.77
C LEU A 511 -1.43 51.68 -26.99
N ARG A 512 -2.71 51.30 -27.05
CA ARG A 512 -3.66 51.69 -28.10
C ARG A 512 -4.35 53.03 -27.90
N LYS A 513 -3.98 53.83 -26.88
CA LYS A 513 -4.55 55.19 -26.74
C LYS A 513 -4.19 56.03 -27.98
N PRO A 514 -5.17 56.50 -28.77
CA PRO A 514 -4.88 57.36 -29.92
C PRO A 514 -4.26 58.67 -29.44
N GLN A 515 -3.15 59.06 -30.07
CA GLN A 515 -2.57 60.37 -29.89
C GLN A 515 -3.42 61.35 -30.72
N TYR A 516 -4.05 62.32 -30.07
CA TYR A 516 -4.77 63.39 -30.74
C TYR A 516 -3.83 64.58 -30.85
N LYS A 517 -3.66 65.12 -32.06
CA LYS A 517 -2.95 66.38 -32.27
C LYS A 517 -4.01 67.45 -32.51
N THR A 518 -4.01 68.47 -31.65
CA THR A 518 -4.86 69.63 -31.82
C THR A 518 -4.07 70.68 -32.58
N ILE A 519 -4.51 71.04 -33.78
CA ILE A 519 -3.89 72.08 -34.60
C ILE A 519 -4.85 73.27 -34.62
N TYR A 520 -4.33 74.47 -34.34
CA TYR A 520 -5.11 75.71 -34.44
C TYR A 520 -5.02 76.24 -35.87
N ASP A 521 -6.16 76.29 -36.54
CA ASP A 521 -6.29 76.83 -37.89
C ASP A 521 -6.42 78.35 -37.80
N LEU A 522 -5.32 79.04 -38.14
CA LEU A 522 -5.21 80.51 -38.10
C LEU A 522 -6.09 81.21 -39.14
N GLU A 523 -6.49 80.52 -40.22
CA GLU A 523 -7.31 81.08 -41.28
C GLU A 523 -8.80 81.08 -40.91
N ASN A 524 -9.26 80.03 -40.22
CA ASN A 524 -10.66 79.85 -39.86
C ASN A 524 -10.96 80.05 -38.35
N GLY A 525 -9.94 80.40 -37.55
CA GLY A 525 -10.07 80.71 -36.12
C GLY A 525 -10.57 79.55 -35.24
N ARG A 526 -10.37 78.29 -35.66
CA ARG A 526 -10.92 77.10 -34.98
C ARG A 526 -9.86 76.03 -34.69
N TYR A 527 -10.08 75.25 -33.64
CA TYR A 527 -9.24 74.10 -33.31
C TYR A 527 -9.72 72.86 -34.07
N ILE A 528 -8.80 72.18 -34.75
CA ILE A 528 -9.05 70.90 -35.42
C ILE A 528 -8.34 69.81 -34.62
N VAL A 529 -9.09 68.82 -34.13
CA VAL A 529 -8.55 67.66 -33.43
C VAL A 529 -8.46 66.51 -34.42
N THR A 530 -7.25 66.12 -34.83
CA THR A 530 -7.05 64.98 -35.73
C THR A 530 -6.43 63.80 -35.00
N ARG A 531 -6.89 62.60 -35.36
CA ARG A 531 -6.35 61.34 -34.84
C ARG A 531 -5.06 61.05 -35.59
N VAL A 532 -3.93 61.01 -34.89
CA VAL A 532 -2.63 60.66 -35.50
C VAL A 532 -2.50 59.14 -35.48
N PRO A 533 -2.41 58.46 -36.63
CA PRO A 533 -2.04 57.05 -36.66
C PRO A 533 -0.58 56.94 -36.20
N ARG A 534 -0.29 55.94 -35.36
CA ARG A 534 1.05 55.74 -34.81
C ARG A 534 1.99 55.18 -35.86
#